data_AF-A0A3E2CKD4-F1
#
_entry.id   AF-A0A3E2CKD4-F1
#
_cell.length_a   1.000
_cell.length_b   1.000
_cell.length_c   1.000
_cell.angle_alpha   90.00
_cell.angle_beta   90.00
_cell.angle_gamma   90.00
#
_symmetry.space_group_name_H-M   'P 1'
#
loop_
_entity.id
_entity.type
_entity.pdbx_description
1 polymer ?
#
loop_
_entity_poly.entity_id
_entity_poly.type
_entity_poly.pdbx_seq_one_letter_code
_entity_poly.pdbx_strand_id
1 'polypeptide(L)'
;MFNQDNFILDNGFLGWFYKILTPVEWLMTQIMSLFHKLLTLLGMNEIGFSWVFSIVFLVLVVHACIFPAFIKSIKGMRKMQAIAPKVKKIQQKYKGKNDPASKEAMQREMMKLYQDNKANPAGSCLPMMIQGPAFMSIWYTLSVIPFIARG
;
A
#
# COMPACT_ATOMS: atom_id res chain seq x y z
N MET A 1 7.17 9.28 34.53
CA MET A 1 7.86 8.42 33.55
C MET A 1 6.76 7.56 32.92
N PHE A 2 6.13 7.86 31.78
CA PHE A 2 6.61 8.34 30.49
C PHE A 2 5.62 9.39 29.93
N ASN A 3 6.14 10.54 29.49
CA ASN A 3 5.36 11.60 28.85
C ASN A 3 5.38 11.32 27.33
N GLN A 4 4.24 11.03 26.73
CA GLN A 4 4.11 10.37 25.43
C GLN A 4 3.80 11.36 24.29
N ASP A 5 4.35 12.58 24.35
CA ASP A 5 4.00 13.67 23.42
C ASP A 5 5.10 14.01 22.41
N ASN A 6 6.15 13.19 22.28
CA ASN A 6 7.20 13.41 21.26
C ASN A 6 7.67 12.07 20.69
N PHE A 7 6.76 11.39 19.99
CA PHE A 7 7.12 10.23 19.18
C PHE A 7 7.96 10.69 17.98
N ILE A 8 9.01 9.96 17.63
CA ILE A 8 9.95 10.23 16.51
C ILE A 8 9.21 10.41 15.16
N LEU A 9 7.93 10.03 15.06
CA LEU A 9 7.10 10.23 13.88
C LEU A 9 6.55 11.66 13.71
N ASP A 10 6.55 12.52 14.73
CA ASP A 10 5.85 13.82 14.64
C ASP A 10 6.73 14.93 14.03
N ASN A 11 8.02 14.67 13.83
CA ASN A 11 8.95 15.61 13.20
C ASN A 11 9.52 15.05 11.89
N GLY A 12 9.29 15.78 10.79
CA GLY A 12 9.78 15.45 9.45
C GLY A 12 8.71 14.83 8.53
N PHE A 13 9.14 13.94 7.62
CA PHE A 13 8.29 13.29 6.62
C PHE A 13 7.09 12.52 7.22
N LEU A 14 7.29 11.92 8.39
CA LEU A 14 6.28 11.10 9.06
C LEU A 14 5.16 11.95 9.69
N GLY A 15 5.47 13.17 10.15
CA GLY A 15 4.48 14.10 10.71
C GLY A 15 3.60 14.71 9.62
N TRP A 16 4.20 15.00 8.44
CA TRP A 16 3.43 15.37 7.25
C TRP A 16 2.50 14.24 6.78
N PHE A 17 2.97 12.98 6.83
CA PHE A 17 2.14 11.81 6.53
C PHE A 17 0.99 11.63 7.51
N TYR A 18 1.25 11.79 8.81
CA TYR A 18 0.22 11.75 9.85
C TYR A 18 -0.85 12.83 9.60
N LYS A 19 -0.43 14.05 9.26
CA LYS A 19 -1.35 15.15 8.92
C LYS A 19 -2.26 14.83 7.73
N ILE A 20 -1.78 14.08 6.72
CA ILE A 20 -2.60 13.61 5.60
C ILE A 20 -3.56 12.48 6.02
N LEU A 21 -3.20 11.70 7.04
CA LEU A 21 -4.00 10.60 7.57
C LEU A 21 -5.08 11.06 8.56
N THR A 22 -4.92 12.22 9.21
CA THR A 22 -5.92 12.79 10.14
C THR A 22 -7.38 12.84 9.63
N PRO A 23 -7.69 13.22 8.37
CA PRO A 23 -9.07 13.18 7.89
C PRO A 23 -9.65 11.75 7.80
N VAL A 24 -8.80 10.75 7.58
CA VAL A 24 -9.20 9.34 7.54
C VAL A 24 -9.51 8.83 8.94
N GLU A 25 -8.70 9.21 9.94
CA GLU A 25 -8.91 8.86 11.35
C GLU A 25 -10.18 9.50 11.91
N TRP A 26 -10.42 10.76 11.59
CA TRP A 26 -11.66 11.44 11.94
C TRP A 26 -12.89 10.72 11.35
N LEU A 27 -12.83 10.34 10.07
CA LEU A 27 -13.90 9.61 9.38
C LEU A 27 -14.13 8.21 9.98
N MET A 28 -13.06 7.47 10.28
CA MET A 28 -13.12 6.19 10.99
C MET A 28 -13.83 6.31 12.34
N THR A 29 -13.51 7.35 13.11
CA THR A 29 -14.08 7.60 14.43
C THR A 29 -15.56 7.94 14.34
N GLN A 30 -15.97 8.74 13.35
CA GLN A 30 -17.39 9.06 13.10
C GLN A 30 -18.20 7.81 12.74
N ILE A 31 -17.66 6.95 11.86
CA ILE A 31 -18.30 5.69 11.47
C ILE A 31 -18.42 4.77 12.70
N MET A 32 -17.35 4.59 13.47
CA MET A 32 -17.35 3.76 14.69
C MET A 32 -18.37 4.26 15.73
N SER A 33 -18.42 5.58 15.97
CA SER A 33 -19.36 6.17 16.93
C SER A 33 -20.82 6.03 16.49
N LEU A 34 -21.10 6.22 15.20
CA LEU A 34 -22.43 6.05 14.63
C LEU A 34 -22.91 4.60 14.76
N PHE A 35 -22.06 3.63 14.40
CA PHE A 35 -22.39 2.20 14.49
C PHE A 35 -22.58 1.75 15.92
N HIS A 36 -21.71 2.17 16.84
CA HIS A 36 -21.85 1.84 18.25
C HIS A 36 -23.18 2.36 18.83
N LYS A 37 -23.54 3.61 18.51
CA LYS A 37 -24.82 4.21 18.93
C LYS A 37 -26.03 3.55 18.29
N LEU A 38 -25.92 3.09 17.04
CA LEU A 38 -27.01 2.43 16.33
C LEU A 38 -27.23 1.00 16.86
N LEU A 39 -26.16 0.29 17.23
CA LEU A 39 -26.20 -1.04 17.84
C LEU A 39 -26.70 -1.01 19.28
N THR A 40 -26.35 0.01 20.06
CA THR A 40 -26.90 0.19 21.42
C THR A 40 -28.37 0.64 21.40
N LEU A 41 -28.79 1.43 20.40
CA LEU A 41 -30.20 1.80 20.19
C LEU A 41 -31.09 0.61 19.78
N LEU A 42 -30.52 -0.39 19.08
CA LEU A 42 -31.19 -1.63 18.69
C LEU A 42 -31.34 -2.65 19.84
N GLY A 43 -30.91 -2.32 21.07
CA GLY A 43 -31.24 -3.08 22.28
C GLY A 43 -30.35 -4.29 22.56
N MET A 44 -29.15 -4.38 21.97
CA MET A 44 -28.20 -5.45 22.26
C MET A 44 -27.31 -5.12 23.48
N ASN A 45 -27.06 -6.12 24.33
CA ASN A 45 -26.32 -5.99 25.60
C ASN A 45 -24.93 -5.33 25.42
N GLU A 46 -24.53 -4.45 26.34
CA GLU A 46 -23.34 -3.60 26.21
C GLU A 46 -22.01 -4.38 26.14
N ILE A 47 -21.98 -5.62 26.64
CA ILE A 47 -20.76 -6.39 26.84
C ILE A 47 -20.86 -7.70 26.03
N GLY A 48 -20.13 -7.75 24.91
CA GLY A 48 -19.91 -8.99 24.13
C GLY A 48 -20.33 -8.87 22.67
N PHE A 49 -21.52 -9.35 22.33
CA PHE A 49 -21.94 -9.50 20.93
C PHE A 49 -22.08 -8.19 20.17
N SER A 50 -22.58 -7.13 20.81
CA SER A 50 -22.70 -5.79 20.22
C SER A 50 -21.34 -5.24 19.80
N TRP A 51 -20.30 -5.52 20.58
CA TRP A 51 -18.95 -5.06 20.30
C TRP A 51 -18.32 -5.80 19.12
N VAL A 52 -18.46 -7.12 19.07
CA VAL A 52 -17.96 -7.94 17.93
C VAL A 52 -18.70 -7.57 16.64
N PHE A 53 -20.02 -7.46 16.67
CA PHE A 53 -20.79 -7.02 15.49
C PHE A 53 -20.44 -5.59 15.07
N SER A 54 -20.17 -4.68 16.01
CA SER A 54 -19.69 -3.32 15.70
C SER A 54 -18.36 -3.34 14.94
N ILE A 55 -17.42 -4.20 15.33
CA ILE A 55 -16.13 -4.33 14.65
C ILE A 55 -16.28 -4.96 13.28
N VAL A 56 -17.04 -6.05 13.17
CA VAL A 56 -17.28 -6.72 11.87
C VAL A 56 -17.94 -5.76 10.88
N PHE A 57 -18.95 -5.00 11.33
CA PHE A 57 -19.63 -4.03 10.49
C PHE A 57 -18.72 -2.87 10.10
N LEU A 58 -17.91 -2.36 11.04
CA LEU A 58 -16.87 -1.36 10.73
C LEU A 58 -15.93 -1.86 9.63
N VAL A 59 -15.39 -3.08 9.76
CA VAL A 59 -14.47 -3.65 8.78
C VAL A 59 -15.11 -3.78 7.41
N LEU A 60 -16.38 -4.24 7.33
CA LEU A 60 -17.11 -4.36 6.08
C LEU A 60 -17.36 -3.00 5.42
N VAL A 61 -17.77 -1.99 6.18
CA VAL A 61 -18.00 -0.62 5.66
C VAL A 61 -16.70 0.00 5.16
N VAL A 62 -15.62 -0.11 5.94
CA VAL A 62 -14.31 0.39 5.55
C VAL A 62 -13.83 -0.31 4.29
N HIS A 63 -13.93 -1.65 4.22
CA HIS A 63 -13.55 -2.38 3.02
C HIS A 63 -14.42 -1.99 1.83
N ALA A 64 -15.74 -1.84 1.99
CA ALA A 64 -16.63 -1.41 0.93
C ALA A 64 -16.29 0.00 0.40
N CYS A 65 -15.91 0.93 1.27
CA CYS A 65 -15.47 2.27 0.90
C CYS A 65 -14.11 2.28 0.17
N ILE A 66 -13.16 1.44 0.58
CA ILE A 66 -11.83 1.37 -0.05
C ILE A 66 -11.84 0.45 -1.29
N PHE A 67 -12.80 -0.47 -1.41
CA PHE A 67 -12.97 -1.38 -2.54
C PHE A 67 -12.90 -0.70 -3.92
N PRO A 68 -13.62 0.42 -4.20
CA PRO A 68 -13.49 1.12 -5.48
C PRO A 68 -12.08 1.67 -5.74
N ALA A 69 -11.34 2.05 -4.69
CA ALA A 69 -9.95 2.46 -4.81
C ALA A 69 -9.04 1.27 -5.14
N PHE A 70 -9.25 0.12 -4.49
CA PHE A 70 -8.54 -1.13 -4.79
C PHE A 70 -8.79 -1.61 -6.23
N ILE A 71 -10.01 -1.51 -6.75
CA ILE A 71 -10.31 -1.87 -8.16
C ILE A 71 -9.47 -1.03 -9.14
N LYS A 72 -9.29 0.26 -8.88
CA LYS A 72 -8.47 1.14 -9.72
C LYS A 72 -7.01 0.68 -9.73
N SER A 73 -6.46 0.32 -8.57
CA SER A 73 -5.11 -0.25 -8.43
C SER A 73 -4.95 -1.58 -9.18
N ILE A 74 -5.93 -2.50 -9.04
CA ILE A 74 -5.92 -3.79 -9.73
C ILE A 74 -6.02 -3.64 -11.25
N LYS A 75 -6.84 -2.70 -11.74
CA LYS A 75 -6.96 -2.43 -13.19
C LYS A 75 -5.61 -1.96 -13.79
N GLY A 76 -4.81 -1.21 -13.03
CA GLY A 76 -3.45 -0.84 -13.42
C GLY A 76 -2.52 -2.05 -13.57
N MET A 77 -2.55 -2.96 -12.60
CA MET A 77 -1.74 -4.19 -12.63
C MET A 77 -2.11 -5.11 -13.80
N ARG A 78 -3.40 -5.28 -14.10
CA ARG A 78 -3.87 -6.13 -15.22
C ARG A 78 -3.44 -5.59 -16.59
N LYS A 79 -3.47 -4.27 -16.78
CA LYS A 79 -2.96 -3.64 -18.03
C LYS A 79 -1.47 -3.92 -18.24
N MET A 80 -0.68 -3.93 -17.17
CA MET A 80 0.74 -4.25 -17.24
C MET A 80 0.99 -5.71 -17.64
N GLN A 81 0.21 -6.65 -17.07
CA GLN A 81 0.28 -8.07 -17.44
C GLN A 81 -0.06 -8.29 -18.92
N ALA A 82 -1.02 -7.55 -19.48
CA ALA A 82 -1.36 -7.62 -20.90
C ALA A 82 -0.27 -7.06 -21.83
N ILE A 83 0.57 -6.14 -21.35
CA ILE A 83 1.67 -5.51 -22.13
C ILE A 83 2.97 -6.30 -22.02
N ALA A 84 3.15 -7.11 -20.97
CA ALA A 84 4.30 -7.99 -20.77
C ALA A 84 4.75 -8.80 -22.01
N PRO A 85 3.85 -9.44 -22.81
CA PRO A 85 4.28 -10.14 -24.02
C PRO A 85 4.81 -9.22 -25.12
N LYS A 86 4.27 -8.00 -25.27
CA LYS A 86 4.76 -7.02 -26.25
C LYS A 86 6.14 -6.49 -25.86
N VAL A 87 6.37 -6.28 -24.57
CA VAL A 87 7.67 -5.91 -24.02
C VAL A 87 8.71 -7.00 -24.31
N LYS A 88 8.35 -8.28 -24.14
CA LYS A 88 9.24 -9.41 -24.48
C LYS A 88 9.61 -9.43 -25.97
N LYS A 89 8.70 -9.08 -26.88
CA LYS A 89 9.01 -8.98 -28.32
C LYS A 89 10.03 -7.88 -28.63
N ILE A 90 9.91 -6.72 -28.00
CA ILE A 90 10.90 -5.63 -28.13
C ILE A 90 12.26 -6.09 -27.58
N GLN A 91 12.28 -6.70 -26.39
CA GLN A 91 13.50 -7.24 -25.80
C GLN A 91 14.16 -8.32 -26.68
N GLN A 92 13.38 -9.14 -27.38
CA GLN A 92 13.87 -10.13 -28.34
C GLN A 92 14.44 -9.48 -29.61
N LYS A 93 13.81 -8.40 -30.11
CA LYS A 93 14.28 -7.63 -31.29
C LYS A 93 15.66 -7.00 -31.07
N TYR A 94 15.97 -6.59 -29.84
CA TYR A 94 17.25 -5.99 -29.46
C TYR A 94 18.20 -6.96 -28.74
N LYS A 95 17.81 -8.23 -28.57
CA LYS A 95 18.64 -9.25 -27.91
C LYS A 95 19.89 -9.50 -28.76
N GLY A 96 21.07 -9.29 -28.17
CA GLY A 96 22.36 -9.48 -28.84
C GLY A 96 23.00 -8.21 -29.41
N LYS A 97 22.29 -7.07 -29.45
CA LYS A 97 22.89 -5.76 -29.78
C LYS A 97 23.25 -5.02 -28.50
N ASN A 98 24.53 -5.08 -28.12
CA ASN A 98 25.04 -4.48 -26.88
C ASN A 98 25.54 -3.03 -27.06
N ASP A 99 25.30 -2.41 -28.21
CA ASP A 99 25.66 -1.01 -28.43
C ASP A 99 24.88 -0.09 -27.48
N PRO A 100 25.52 0.93 -26.87
CA PRO A 100 24.83 1.90 -26.03
C PRO A 100 23.66 2.57 -26.77
N ALA A 101 23.82 2.82 -28.08
CA ALA A 101 22.76 3.33 -28.95
C ALA A 101 21.56 2.36 -29.11
N SER A 102 21.80 1.04 -29.15
CA SER A 102 20.72 0.04 -29.21
C SER A 102 19.94 -0.05 -27.89
N LYS A 103 20.62 0.11 -26.76
CA LYS A 103 19.96 0.14 -25.44
C LYS A 103 19.05 1.36 -25.29
N GLU A 104 19.50 2.52 -25.74
CA GLU A 104 18.67 3.73 -25.76
C GLU A 104 17.47 3.59 -26.71
N ALA A 105 17.67 3.05 -27.91
CA ALA A 105 16.58 2.79 -28.86
C ALA A 105 15.53 1.82 -28.26
N MET A 106 15.98 0.76 -27.60
CA MET A 106 15.11 -0.19 -26.89
C MET A 106 14.31 0.48 -25.77
N GLN A 107 14.96 1.33 -24.95
CA GLN A 107 14.28 2.07 -23.88
C GLN A 107 13.24 3.04 -24.43
N ARG A 108 13.55 3.75 -25.52
CA ARG A 108 12.60 4.65 -26.19
C ARG A 108 11.40 3.90 -26.79
N GLU A 109 11.62 2.76 -27.44
CA GLU A 109 10.54 1.90 -27.97
C GLU A 109 9.66 1.35 -26.83
N MET A 110 10.26 0.89 -25.73
CA MET A 110 9.52 0.45 -24.54
C MET A 110 8.68 1.58 -23.93
N MET A 111 9.26 2.78 -23.79
CA MET A 111 8.54 3.94 -23.22
C MET A 111 7.38 4.38 -24.11
N LYS A 112 7.56 4.41 -25.44
CA LYS A 112 6.46 4.64 -26.39
C LYS A 112 5.36 3.59 -26.25
N LEU A 113 5.73 2.30 -26.18
CA LEU A 113 4.76 1.23 -25.99
C LEU A 113 3.94 1.40 -24.68
N TYR A 114 4.58 1.78 -23.57
CA TYR A 114 3.87 2.04 -22.31
C TYR A 114 2.94 3.26 -22.41
N GLN A 115 3.36 4.32 -23.10
CA GLN A 115 2.55 5.51 -23.35
C GLN A 115 1.32 5.19 -24.23
N ASP A 116 1.53 4.49 -25.34
CA ASP A 116 0.47 4.10 -26.29
C ASP A 116 -0.59 3.21 -25.65
N ASN A 117 -0.16 2.32 -24.74
CA ASN A 117 -1.07 1.40 -24.05
C ASN A 117 -1.59 1.98 -22.70
N LYS A 118 -1.31 3.26 -22.38
CA LYS A 118 -1.73 3.95 -21.15
C LYS A 118 -1.49 3.13 -19.86
N ALA A 119 -0.34 2.47 -19.77
CA ALA A 119 0.05 1.72 -18.58
C ALA A 119 1.15 2.49 -17.84
N ASN A 120 0.90 2.80 -16.56
CA ASN A 120 1.85 3.53 -15.74
C ASN A 120 2.77 2.54 -14.98
N PRO A 121 4.06 2.42 -15.35
CA PRO A 121 4.99 1.51 -14.66
C PRO A 121 5.24 1.90 -13.21
N ALA A 122 5.10 3.18 -12.85
CA ALA A 122 5.29 3.67 -11.49
C ALA A 122 4.14 3.30 -10.53
N GLY A 123 2.94 3.00 -11.06
CA GLY A 123 1.80 2.63 -10.21
C GLY A 123 1.92 1.24 -9.58
N SER A 124 2.78 0.37 -10.14
CA SER A 124 2.93 -1.02 -9.70
C SER A 124 4.09 -1.22 -8.70
N CYS A 125 5.07 -0.32 -8.65
CA CYS A 125 6.17 -0.41 -7.68
C CYS A 125 5.83 0.21 -6.32
N LEU A 126 4.76 1.00 -6.22
CA LEU A 126 4.33 1.65 -4.99
C LEU A 126 4.11 0.67 -3.79
N PRO A 127 3.41 -0.47 -3.94
CA PRO A 127 3.27 -1.44 -2.84
C PRO A 127 4.60 -2.13 -2.49
N MET A 128 5.44 -2.38 -3.49
CA MET A 128 6.74 -3.03 -3.29
C MET A 128 7.74 -2.11 -2.60
N MET A 129 7.67 -0.80 -2.86
CA MET A 129 8.45 0.22 -2.15
C MET A 129 8.07 0.34 -0.68
N ILE A 130 6.80 0.11 -0.31
CA ILE A 130 6.36 0.15 1.09
C ILE A 130 6.71 -1.17 1.79
N GLN A 131 6.60 -2.30 1.09
CA GLN A 131 6.88 -3.63 1.65
C GLN A 131 8.38 -3.92 1.80
N GLY A 132 9.23 -3.42 0.90
CA GLY A 132 10.68 -3.62 0.93
C GLY A 132 11.34 -3.19 2.25
N PRO A 133 11.08 -1.97 2.75
CA PRO A 133 11.59 -1.50 4.05
C PRO A 133 11.15 -2.38 5.23
N ALA A 134 9.88 -2.80 5.28
CA ALA A 134 9.37 -3.65 6.35
C ALA A 134 10.09 -5.01 6.42
N PHE A 135 10.38 -5.60 5.25
CA PHE A 135 11.15 -6.84 5.16
C PHE A 135 12.61 -6.66 5.61
N MET A 136 13.25 -5.55 5.22
CA MET A 136 14.61 -5.22 5.64
C MET A 136 14.73 -5.00 7.15
N SER A 137 13.72 -4.37 7.78
CA SER A 137 13.67 -4.20 9.24
C SER A 137 13.68 -5.53 9.98
N ILE A 138 12.89 -6.51 9.51
CA ILE A 138 12.84 -7.85 10.09
C ILE A 138 14.18 -8.59 9.88
N TRP A 139 14.76 -8.52 8.69
CA TRP A 139 16.05 -9.16 8.41
C TRP A 139 17.18 -8.57 9.28
N TYR A 140 17.22 -7.25 9.43
CA TYR A 140 18.18 -6.57 10.30
C TYR A 140 18.02 -6.98 11.76
N THR A 141 16.80 -6.96 12.30
CA THR A 141 16.51 -7.45 13.66
C THR A 141 16.96 -8.89 13.85
N LEU A 142 16.61 -9.81 12.93
CA LEU A 142 17.02 -11.21 13.03
C LEU A 142 18.54 -11.40 12.93
N SER A 143 19.23 -10.58 12.13
CA SER A 143 20.69 -10.61 12.00
C SER A 143 21.43 -10.10 13.25
N VAL A 144 20.78 -9.24 14.04
CA VAL A 144 21.31 -8.69 15.31
C VAL A 144 21.03 -9.62 16.51
N ILE A 145 19.99 -10.46 16.45
CA ILE A 145 19.65 -11.41 17.53
C ILE A 145 20.80 -12.34 17.98
N PRO A 146 21.71 -12.88 17.15
CA PRO A 146 22.82 -13.68 17.68
C PRO A 146 23.80 -12.88 18.57
N PHE A 147 23.81 -11.54 18.48
CA PHE A 147 24.56 -10.66 19.38
C PHE A 147 23.80 -10.39 20.69
N ILE A 148 22.46 -10.34 20.65
CA ILE A 148 21.61 -10.17 21.84
C ILE A 148 21.45 -11.49 22.62
N ALA A 149 21.49 -12.64 21.93
CA ALA A 149 21.40 -13.97 22.55
C ALA A 149 22.73 -14.48 23.13
N ARG A 150 23.85 -13.79 22.84
CA ARG A 150 25.18 -14.00 23.44
C ARG A 150 25.65 -12.79 24.26
N GLY A 151 24.69 -12.11 24.90
CA GLY A 151 24.89 -11.19 26.01
C GLY A 151 23.92 -11.56 27.13
#